data_AF-A0A7T4EFF9-F1
#
_entry.id   AF-A0A7T4EFF9-F1
#
_cell.length_a   1.000
_cell.length_b   1.000
_cell.length_c   1.000
_cell.angle_alpha   90.00
_cell.angle_beta   90.00
_cell.angle_gamma   90.00
#
_symmetry.space_group_name_H-M   'P 1'
#
loop_
_entity.id
_entity.type
_entity.pdbx_description
1 polymer ?
#
loop_
_entity_poly.entity_id
_entity_poly.type
_entity_poly.pdbx_seq_one_letter_code
_entity_poly.pdbx_strand_id
1 'polypeptide(L)'
;MPPTLRHATHTGMCPGRDAGEAKKLTRAVAIKRCLRGSRKDRAEELDIDHGSQLPGEGRGRDRSEGFELVDEAEDTQSDDLAGSELDAQLGIGVSQLLGQGDMQCEGYEILMPQLAPIHMRLFAPVLCMAGYNVRLLEKASDDGIEVGLKYVNNDSCYPAIVVIGQFISQFLSGQADPDRTAVGITQTGGQCRASNYAGLLRKGLVDAGYPQVPVIALSAQGIESNPGFSITPKMLHKAFQAVTVGNVLEKALLRTRPYQIDGNVDQLYEKWDRISRDWFTGRHFVPALKKRLGFGALIRAIVADFDAVELQQIPRKPRVGLVGEILVQFHPDANNHAVATIEAEGCEAELPSLAQFFHMSLINSHFKETIVGSMTTNQRRL
;
A
#
# COMPACT_ATOMS: atom_id res chain seq x y z
N MET A 1 23.91 -50.68 -14.99
CA MET A 1 23.38 -50.13 -13.72
C MET A 1 24.48 -49.31 -13.05
N PRO A 2 24.46 -47.97 -13.16
CA PRO A 2 25.34 -47.10 -12.38
C PRO A 2 24.65 -46.68 -11.06
N PRO A 3 25.42 -46.22 -10.05
CA PRO A 3 24.98 -46.17 -8.67
C PRO A 3 24.13 -44.95 -8.33
N THR A 4 23.25 -45.15 -7.35
CA THR A 4 22.33 -44.22 -6.70
C THR A 4 22.98 -42.91 -6.24
N LEU A 5 22.52 -41.78 -6.79
CA LEU A 5 22.74 -40.44 -6.26
C LEU A 5 21.93 -40.26 -4.97
N ARG A 6 22.63 -40.05 -3.85
CA ARG A 6 22.04 -39.66 -2.57
C ARG A 6 21.52 -38.22 -2.69
N HIS A 7 20.24 -38.00 -2.40
CA HIS A 7 19.70 -36.67 -2.15
C HIS A 7 20.37 -36.05 -0.92
N ALA A 8 21.10 -34.95 -1.13
CA ALA A 8 21.52 -34.06 -0.06
C ALA A 8 20.36 -33.12 0.27
N THR A 9 19.73 -33.34 1.44
CA THR A 9 18.81 -32.39 2.06
C THR A 9 19.60 -31.15 2.49
N HIS A 10 19.54 -30.07 1.69
CA HIS A 10 20.01 -28.75 2.12
C HIS A 10 19.00 -28.16 3.10
N THR A 11 19.16 -28.45 4.39
CA THR A 11 18.59 -27.63 5.46
C THR A 11 19.37 -26.32 5.52
N GLY A 12 18.80 -25.25 4.96
CA GLY A 12 19.32 -23.88 5.03
C GLY A 12 19.25 -23.32 6.45
N MET A 13 20.13 -23.79 7.34
CA MET A 13 20.34 -23.21 8.65
C MET A 13 21.24 -21.97 8.49
N CYS A 14 20.73 -20.78 8.81
CA CYS A 14 21.54 -19.58 8.93
C CYS A 14 22.78 -19.89 9.78
N PRO A 15 24.02 -19.74 9.27
CA PRO A 15 25.20 -20.13 10.02
C PRO A 15 25.30 -19.29 11.28
N GLY A 16 25.36 -19.97 12.44
CA GLY A 16 25.37 -19.35 13.77
C GLY A 16 26.43 -18.25 13.86
N ARG A 17 25.97 -17.00 14.01
CA ARG A 17 26.81 -15.80 14.22
C ARG A 17 26.01 -14.79 15.04
N ASP A 18 26.68 -14.15 15.99
CA ASP A 18 26.12 -13.25 17.01
C ASP A 18 24.88 -12.44 16.57
N ALA A 19 23.71 -12.89 17.02
CA ALA A 19 22.39 -12.40 16.57
C ALA A 19 22.14 -10.92 16.85
N GLY A 20 22.89 -10.30 17.77
CA GLY A 20 22.72 -8.91 18.18
C GLY A 20 23.42 -7.88 17.29
N GLU A 21 24.56 -8.23 16.68
CA GLU A 21 25.37 -7.31 15.89
C GLU A 21 25.06 -7.44 14.38
N ALA A 22 24.86 -8.67 13.90
CA ALA A 22 24.41 -8.94 12.54
C ALA A 22 23.05 -8.28 12.23
N LYS A 23 22.05 -8.40 13.13
CA LYS A 23 20.75 -7.72 12.95
C LYS A 23 20.87 -6.20 12.91
N LYS A 24 21.82 -5.60 13.63
CA LYS A 24 22.07 -4.14 13.58
C LYS A 24 22.70 -3.73 12.24
N LEU A 25 23.63 -4.54 11.74
CA LEU A 25 24.32 -4.30 10.46
C LEU A 25 23.37 -4.48 9.27
N THR A 26 22.61 -5.58 9.22
CA THR A 26 21.58 -5.84 8.19
C THR A 26 20.55 -4.73 8.16
N ARG A 27 20.08 -4.27 9.32
CA ARG A 27 19.12 -3.18 9.43
C ARG A 27 19.70 -1.84 8.94
N ALA A 28 20.95 -1.52 9.28
CA ALA A 28 21.60 -0.30 8.80
C ALA A 28 21.81 -0.32 7.27
N VAL A 29 22.11 -1.49 6.70
CA VAL A 29 22.24 -1.68 5.26
C VAL A 29 20.88 -1.57 4.55
N ALA A 30 19.84 -2.21 5.09
CA ALA A 30 18.48 -2.14 4.57
C ALA A 30 17.96 -0.69 4.54
N ILE A 31 18.13 0.06 5.63
CA ILE A 31 17.77 1.49 5.69
C ILE A 31 18.53 2.29 4.63
N LYS A 32 19.85 2.07 4.47
CA LYS A 32 20.64 2.79 3.45
C LYS A 32 20.23 2.45 2.02
N ARG A 33 19.86 1.21 1.71
CA ARG A 33 19.40 0.78 0.37
C ARG A 33 18.01 1.35 0.06
N CYS A 34 17.09 1.22 0.99
CA CYS A 34 15.73 1.77 0.92
C CYS A 34 15.74 3.29 0.69
N LEU A 35 16.57 4.05 1.42
CA LEU A 35 16.73 5.50 1.23
C LEU A 35 17.41 5.90 -0.09
N ARG A 36 18.14 4.99 -0.77
CA ARG A 36 18.74 5.24 -2.09
C ARG A 36 17.74 5.02 -3.22
N GLY A 37 16.89 4.00 -3.13
CA GLY A 37 15.83 3.74 -4.11
C GLY A 37 14.91 4.95 -4.31
N SER A 38 14.37 5.48 -3.20
CA SER A 38 13.49 6.67 -3.20
C SER A 38 14.12 7.95 -3.80
N ARG A 39 15.45 8.02 -3.97
CA ARG A 39 16.12 9.18 -4.61
C ARG A 39 16.27 9.03 -6.12
N LYS A 40 16.31 7.81 -6.66
CA LYS A 40 16.60 7.56 -8.08
C LYS A 40 15.39 7.91 -8.96
N ASP A 41 14.18 7.60 -8.47
CA ASP A 41 12.91 7.87 -9.16
C ASP A 41 12.52 9.36 -9.15
N ARG A 42 13.24 10.21 -8.40
CA ARG A 42 13.00 11.66 -8.27
C ARG A 42 13.78 12.51 -9.27
N ALA A 43 14.74 11.94 -10.01
CA ALA A 43 15.67 12.69 -10.85
C ALA A 43 15.13 12.97 -12.27
N GLU A 44 13.98 12.40 -12.67
CA GLU A 44 13.41 12.51 -14.03
C GLU A 44 12.32 13.60 -14.18
N GLU A 45 12.11 14.49 -13.20
CA GLU A 45 10.83 15.23 -13.04
C GLU A 45 10.93 16.78 -13.09
N LEU A 46 11.47 17.38 -14.14
CA LEU A 46 11.29 18.83 -14.38
C LEU A 46 11.06 19.08 -15.86
N ASP A 47 9.79 19.00 -16.30
CA ASP A 47 9.22 19.75 -17.44
C ASP A 47 7.79 19.28 -17.71
N ILE A 48 6.74 19.93 -17.18
CA ILE A 48 5.43 20.02 -17.87
C ILE A 48 4.75 21.37 -17.58
N ASP A 49 4.41 22.02 -18.69
CA ASP A 49 3.83 23.35 -18.92
C ASP A 49 2.29 23.39 -18.71
N HIS A 50 1.77 24.57 -18.40
CA HIS A 50 0.35 24.84 -18.13
C HIS A 50 -0.44 25.14 -19.42
N GLY A 51 -1.55 24.44 -19.64
CA GLY A 51 -2.46 24.68 -20.77
C GLY A 51 -3.94 24.51 -20.40
N SER A 52 -4.65 25.64 -20.33
CA SER A 52 -6.07 25.85 -20.03
C SER A 52 -7.05 25.42 -21.13
N GLN A 53 -8.28 25.00 -20.76
CA GLN A 53 -9.60 25.60 -21.16
C GLN A 53 -10.80 24.65 -20.94
N LEU A 54 -11.82 25.13 -20.21
CA LEU A 54 -13.18 24.56 -20.08
C LEU A 54 -14.08 25.06 -21.25
N PRO A 55 -15.20 24.38 -21.59
CA PRO A 55 -16.50 24.88 -21.10
C PRO A 55 -17.65 23.83 -20.95
N GLY A 56 -18.72 24.20 -20.22
CA GLY A 56 -20.10 23.85 -20.62
C GLY A 56 -21.05 23.32 -19.52
N GLU A 57 -21.94 24.19 -19.03
CA GLU A 57 -23.04 23.89 -18.10
C GLU A 57 -24.13 22.95 -18.66
N GLY A 58 -24.75 22.15 -17.78
CA GLY A 58 -25.99 21.43 -18.08
C GLY A 58 -26.76 20.98 -16.83
N ARG A 59 -27.92 21.61 -16.57
CA ARG A 59 -28.89 21.25 -15.51
C ARG A 59 -29.57 19.91 -15.80
N GLY A 60 -29.72 19.06 -14.79
CA GLY A 60 -30.53 17.83 -14.86
C GLY A 60 -31.13 17.47 -13.50
N ARG A 61 -32.44 17.17 -13.50
CA ARG A 61 -33.33 17.00 -12.35
C ARG A 61 -33.15 15.67 -11.60
N ASP A 62 -33.47 15.78 -10.31
CA ASP A 62 -33.78 14.74 -9.34
C ASP A 62 -34.86 13.75 -9.80
N ARG A 63 -34.63 12.45 -9.59
CA ARG A 63 -35.65 11.40 -9.44
C ARG A 63 -35.10 10.26 -8.58
N SER A 64 -35.70 10.12 -7.41
CA SER A 64 -35.69 8.95 -6.54
C SER A 64 -36.55 7.82 -7.11
N GLU A 65 -36.01 6.61 -7.29
CA GLU A 65 -36.78 5.37 -7.31
C GLU A 65 -36.00 4.24 -6.62
N GLY A 66 -36.74 3.34 -5.97
CA GLY A 66 -36.30 2.45 -4.91
C GLY A 66 -35.46 1.25 -5.35
N PHE A 67 -34.76 0.68 -4.36
CA PHE A 67 -33.95 -0.52 -4.50
C PHE A 67 -34.54 -1.62 -3.61
N GLU A 68 -35.00 -2.71 -4.25
CA GLU A 68 -35.41 -3.94 -3.58
C GLU A 68 -34.18 -4.73 -3.12
N LEU A 69 -34.25 -5.27 -1.90
CA LEU A 69 -33.25 -6.12 -1.28
C LEU A 69 -33.31 -7.52 -1.90
N VAL A 70 -32.18 -7.99 -2.40
CA VAL A 70 -31.95 -9.41 -2.70
C VAL A 70 -31.00 -9.95 -1.65
N ASP A 71 -31.48 -10.90 -0.86
CA ASP A 71 -30.70 -11.70 0.08
C ASP A 71 -29.75 -12.63 -0.70
N GLU A 72 -28.46 -12.61 -0.39
CA GLU A 72 -27.57 -13.73 -0.70
C GLU A 72 -26.79 -14.18 0.53
N ALA A 73 -26.91 -15.47 0.80
CA ALA A 73 -26.28 -16.21 1.88
C ALA A 73 -24.78 -16.41 1.61
N GLU A 74 -23.96 -16.23 2.64
CA GLU A 74 -22.51 -16.45 2.63
C GLU A 74 -22.18 -17.94 2.45
N ASP A 75 -21.43 -18.28 1.40
CA ASP A 75 -20.83 -19.61 1.20
C ASP A 75 -19.29 -19.54 1.33
N THR A 76 -18.83 -19.31 2.56
CA THR A 76 -17.42 -19.08 2.93
C THR A 76 -16.52 -20.32 2.91
N GLN A 77 -16.88 -21.40 2.20
CA GLN A 77 -16.03 -22.59 2.05
C GLN A 77 -15.42 -22.76 0.65
N SER A 78 -15.84 -21.95 -0.33
CA SER A 78 -15.38 -22.09 -1.72
C SER A 78 -14.10 -21.30 -2.05
N ASP A 79 -13.76 -20.27 -1.27
CA ASP A 79 -12.65 -19.35 -1.58
C ASP A 79 -11.25 -19.95 -1.30
N ASP A 80 -11.11 -20.85 -0.31
CA ASP A 80 -9.85 -21.53 0.00
C ASP A 80 -9.46 -22.55 -1.10
N LEU A 81 -10.46 -23.09 -1.81
CA LEU A 81 -10.25 -24.06 -2.88
C LEU A 81 -9.86 -23.39 -4.20
N ALA A 82 -10.42 -22.23 -4.53
CA ALA A 82 -10.16 -21.55 -5.80
C ALA A 82 -8.68 -21.11 -5.95
N GLY A 83 -8.04 -20.64 -4.88
CA GLY A 83 -6.62 -20.27 -4.89
C GLY A 83 -5.69 -21.48 -5.04
N SER A 84 -5.98 -22.55 -4.31
CA SER A 84 -5.16 -23.77 -4.30
C SER A 84 -5.36 -24.65 -5.55
N GLU A 85 -6.54 -24.64 -6.15
CA GLU A 85 -6.82 -25.32 -7.43
C GLU A 85 -6.18 -24.61 -8.62
N LEU A 86 -6.10 -23.27 -8.62
CA LEU A 86 -5.40 -22.51 -9.66
C LEU A 86 -3.89 -22.76 -9.61
N ASP A 87 -3.31 -22.82 -8.40
CA ASP A 87 -1.91 -23.19 -8.18
C ASP A 87 -1.61 -24.63 -8.65
N ALA A 88 -2.56 -25.55 -8.41
CA ALA A 88 -2.47 -26.94 -8.87
C ALA A 88 -2.63 -27.10 -10.39
N GLN A 89 -3.53 -26.33 -11.03
CA GLN A 89 -3.74 -26.35 -12.48
C GLN A 89 -2.59 -25.72 -13.27
N LEU A 90 -1.91 -24.72 -12.70
CA LEU A 90 -0.72 -24.11 -13.29
C LEU A 90 0.54 -24.97 -13.12
N GLY A 91 0.47 -26.09 -12.38
CA GLY A 91 1.62 -26.94 -12.08
C GLY A 91 2.66 -26.26 -11.17
N ILE A 92 2.27 -25.17 -10.50
CA ILE A 92 3.15 -24.36 -9.66
C ILE A 92 3.03 -24.92 -8.25
N GLY A 93 3.92 -25.83 -7.90
CA GLY A 93 4.14 -26.17 -6.49
C GLY A 93 4.64 -24.93 -5.74
N VAL A 94 3.73 -24.16 -5.14
CA VAL A 94 4.03 -22.94 -4.35
C VAL A 94 5.02 -23.21 -3.21
N SER A 95 5.09 -24.46 -2.74
CA SER A 95 6.07 -24.89 -1.73
C SER A 95 7.47 -25.18 -2.28
N GLN A 96 7.68 -25.26 -3.60
CA GLN A 96 8.91 -25.80 -4.19
C GLN A 96 9.81 -24.75 -4.84
N LEU A 97 9.27 -23.57 -5.19
CA LEU A 97 10.03 -22.44 -5.76
C LEU A 97 10.50 -21.42 -4.71
N LEU A 98 9.91 -21.43 -3.51
CA LEU A 98 10.46 -20.70 -2.37
C LEU A 98 11.52 -21.56 -1.70
N GLY A 99 12.76 -21.45 -2.17
CA GLY A 99 13.92 -21.81 -1.37
C GLY A 99 13.75 -21.18 0.02
N GLN A 100 13.79 -22.02 1.05
CA GLN A 100 13.47 -21.71 2.45
C GLN A 100 14.51 -20.78 3.09
N GLY A 101 14.62 -19.55 2.58
CA GLY A 101 15.53 -18.53 3.05
C GLY A 101 14.80 -17.38 3.74
N ASP A 102 15.38 -16.87 4.82
CA ASP A 102 14.96 -15.58 5.38
C ASP A 102 15.28 -14.50 4.34
N MET A 103 14.26 -13.87 3.71
CA MET A 103 14.45 -12.84 2.69
C MET A 103 15.35 -11.68 3.16
N GLN A 104 15.36 -11.41 4.48
CA GLN A 104 16.25 -10.43 5.08
C GLN A 104 17.73 -10.88 5.02
N CYS A 105 17.97 -12.18 5.17
CA CYS A 105 19.30 -12.78 5.09
C CYS A 105 19.78 -12.91 3.64
N GLU A 106 18.88 -13.21 2.71
CA GLU A 106 19.22 -13.38 1.29
C GLU A 106 19.32 -12.05 0.53
N GLY A 107 18.86 -10.96 1.15
CA GLY A 107 19.01 -9.60 0.63
C GLY A 107 18.07 -9.28 -0.53
N TYR A 108 16.92 -9.94 -0.61
CA TYR A 108 15.88 -9.69 -1.60
C TYR A 108 15.39 -8.25 -1.52
N GLU A 109 15.12 -7.65 -2.68
CA GLU A 109 14.31 -6.44 -2.77
C GLU A 109 12.82 -6.82 -2.75
N ILE A 110 12.00 -6.08 -2.00
CA ILE A 110 10.55 -6.24 -1.98
C ILE A 110 9.94 -5.01 -2.63
N LEU A 111 9.28 -5.18 -3.77
CA LEU A 111 8.49 -4.11 -4.38
C LEU A 111 7.18 -3.97 -3.63
N MET A 112 6.82 -2.74 -3.30
CA MET A 112 5.54 -2.38 -2.70
C MET A 112 4.78 -1.47 -3.66
N PRO A 113 3.48 -1.70 -3.89
CA PRO A 113 2.72 -0.90 -4.84
C PRO A 113 2.33 0.42 -4.20
N GLN A 114 2.03 1.42 -5.03
CA GLN A 114 1.38 2.63 -4.55
C GLN A 114 -0.11 2.37 -4.40
N LEU A 115 -0.66 2.67 -3.23
CA LEU A 115 -2.09 2.60 -2.96
C LEU A 115 -2.61 3.94 -2.44
N ALA A 116 -1.80 4.63 -1.63
CA ALA A 116 -2.12 5.90 -0.99
C ALA A 116 -0.80 6.65 -0.76
N PRO A 117 -0.44 7.65 -1.61
CA PRO A 117 0.90 8.24 -1.64
C PRO A 117 1.41 8.73 -0.30
N ILE A 118 0.58 9.44 0.47
CA ILE A 118 0.95 9.98 1.78
C ILE A 118 1.27 8.84 2.77
N HIS A 119 0.46 7.79 2.81
CA HIS A 119 0.58 6.72 3.80
C HIS A 119 1.67 5.70 3.41
N MET A 120 1.75 5.31 2.14
CA MET A 120 2.71 4.32 1.65
C MET A 120 4.16 4.82 1.78
N ARG A 121 4.40 6.12 1.56
CA ARG A 121 5.70 6.77 1.84
C ARG A 121 6.14 6.65 3.30
N LEU A 122 5.19 6.53 4.24
CA LEU A 122 5.46 6.33 5.67
C LEU A 122 5.56 4.84 6.06
N PHE A 123 4.92 3.94 5.31
CA PHE A 123 5.02 2.50 5.55
C PHE A 123 6.38 1.92 5.11
N ALA A 124 6.91 2.36 3.97
CA ALA A 124 8.22 1.91 3.48
C ALA A 124 9.34 2.01 4.55
N PRO A 125 9.56 3.16 5.23
CA PRO A 125 10.59 3.25 6.28
C PRO A 125 10.29 2.37 7.50
N VAL A 126 9.02 2.06 7.81
CA VAL A 126 8.65 1.13 8.89
C VAL A 126 9.14 -0.29 8.58
N LEU A 127 8.92 -0.75 7.34
CA LEU A 127 9.39 -2.06 6.86
C LEU A 127 10.92 -2.11 6.78
N CYS A 128 11.55 -1.03 6.30
CA CYS A 128 13.00 -0.90 6.27
C CYS A 128 13.61 -0.93 7.68
N MET A 129 12.93 -0.33 8.67
CA MET A 129 13.29 -0.46 10.07
C MET A 129 13.14 -1.88 10.63
N ALA A 130 12.28 -2.70 10.05
CA ALA A 130 12.09 -4.09 10.44
C ALA A 130 13.14 -5.03 9.82
N GLY A 131 14.00 -4.52 8.93
CA GLY A 131 15.09 -5.28 8.31
C GLY A 131 14.84 -5.71 6.87
N TYR A 132 13.70 -5.32 6.28
CA TYR A 132 13.39 -5.61 4.88
C TYR A 132 13.99 -4.56 3.94
N ASN A 133 14.45 -4.97 2.76
CA ASN A 133 14.85 -4.05 1.70
C ASN A 133 13.64 -3.77 0.81
N VAL A 134 12.94 -2.67 1.05
CA VAL A 134 11.68 -2.33 0.35
C VAL A 134 11.89 -1.18 -0.62
N ARG A 135 11.32 -1.32 -1.82
CA ARG A 135 11.19 -0.24 -2.81
C ARG A 135 9.71 0.01 -3.08
N LEU A 136 9.25 1.21 -2.74
CA LEU A 136 7.89 1.68 -3.06
C LEU A 136 7.88 2.16 -4.51
N LEU A 137 6.94 1.66 -5.30
CA LEU A 137 6.70 2.13 -6.67
C LEU A 137 5.88 3.43 -6.58
N GLU A 138 6.52 4.61 -6.59
CA GLU A 138 5.86 5.88 -6.23
C GLU A 138 4.71 6.30 -7.17
N LYS A 139 4.77 5.91 -8.45
CA LYS A 139 3.83 6.30 -9.51
C LYS A 139 3.26 5.09 -10.24
N ALA A 140 2.04 5.22 -10.77
CA ALA A 140 1.50 4.32 -11.77
C ALA A 140 1.54 5.02 -13.13
N SER A 141 2.58 4.75 -13.92
CA SER A 141 2.70 5.33 -15.25
C SER A 141 1.67 4.75 -16.21
N ASP A 142 1.34 5.49 -17.27
CA ASP A 142 0.47 5.03 -18.36
C ASP A 142 1.00 3.72 -18.96
N ASP A 143 2.32 3.60 -19.17
CA ASP A 143 2.96 2.35 -19.61
C ASP A 143 2.70 1.19 -18.63
N GLY A 144 2.72 1.46 -17.32
CA GLY A 144 2.40 0.46 -16.30
C GLY A 144 0.94 0.04 -16.35
N ILE A 145 0.02 0.99 -16.61
CA ILE A 145 -1.41 0.73 -16.77
C ILE A 145 -1.67 -0.12 -18.02
N GLU A 146 -1.03 0.20 -19.15
CA GLU A 146 -1.11 -0.59 -20.40
C GLU A 146 -0.57 -2.01 -20.20
N VAL A 147 0.53 -2.17 -19.46
CA VAL A 147 1.02 -3.50 -19.05
C VAL A 147 -0.03 -4.22 -18.21
N GLY A 148 -0.68 -3.53 -17.27
CA GLY A 148 -1.79 -4.06 -16.50
C GLY A 148 -2.92 -4.59 -17.38
N LEU A 149 -3.38 -3.79 -18.35
CA LEU A 149 -4.43 -4.17 -19.30
C LEU A 149 -4.07 -5.38 -20.16
N LYS A 150 -2.77 -5.57 -20.44
CA LYS A 150 -2.27 -6.70 -21.21
C LYS A 150 -2.24 -8.02 -20.41
N TYR A 151 -1.85 -7.97 -19.14
CA TYR A 151 -1.56 -9.19 -18.35
C TYR A 151 -2.64 -9.53 -17.30
N VAL A 152 -3.50 -8.57 -16.97
CA VAL A 152 -4.64 -8.76 -16.07
C VAL A 152 -5.90 -9.01 -16.88
N ASN A 153 -6.77 -9.91 -16.40
CA ASN A 153 -8.05 -10.17 -17.05
C ASN A 153 -8.89 -8.88 -17.08
N ASN A 154 -9.45 -8.54 -18.24
CA ASN A 154 -10.27 -7.34 -18.48
C ASN A 154 -11.54 -7.26 -17.60
N ASP A 155 -12.01 -8.37 -17.01
CA ASP A 155 -13.10 -8.37 -16.04
C ASP A 155 -12.64 -8.07 -14.59
N SER A 156 -11.37 -7.73 -14.40
CA SER A 156 -10.84 -7.29 -13.11
C SER A 156 -11.15 -5.82 -12.86
N CYS A 157 -11.31 -5.43 -11.61
CA CYS A 157 -11.47 -4.03 -11.24
C CYS A 157 -10.21 -3.22 -11.62
N TYR A 158 -10.41 -1.96 -12.02
CA TYR A 158 -9.33 -1.06 -12.44
C TYR A 158 -8.16 -0.96 -11.43
N PRO A 159 -8.39 -0.92 -10.11
CA PRO A 159 -7.28 -0.95 -9.13
C PRO A 159 -6.38 -2.19 -9.24
N ALA A 160 -6.92 -3.36 -9.62
CA ALA A 160 -6.12 -4.56 -9.86
C ALA A 160 -5.18 -4.38 -11.05
N ILE A 161 -5.72 -3.81 -12.15
CA ILE A 161 -4.98 -3.49 -13.37
C ILE A 161 -3.81 -2.57 -13.05
N VAL A 162 -4.07 -1.47 -12.33
CA VAL A 162 -3.04 -0.49 -11.94
C VAL A 162 -1.94 -1.15 -11.09
N VAL A 163 -2.30 -1.82 -9.99
CA VAL A 163 -1.33 -2.40 -9.04
C VAL A 163 -0.51 -3.52 -9.68
N ILE A 164 -1.15 -4.44 -10.40
CA ILE A 164 -0.45 -5.57 -11.04
C ILE A 164 0.42 -5.08 -12.20
N GLY A 165 -0.07 -4.11 -12.98
CA GLY A 165 0.68 -3.46 -14.05
C GLY A 165 1.96 -2.78 -13.55
N GLN A 166 1.89 -2.07 -12.41
CA GLN A 166 3.05 -1.50 -11.74
C GLN A 166 4.12 -2.56 -11.44
N PHE A 167 3.74 -3.76 -10.98
CA PHE A 167 4.71 -4.81 -10.70
C PHE A 167 5.32 -5.42 -11.97
N ILE A 168 4.48 -5.83 -12.91
CA ILE A 168 4.96 -6.53 -14.11
C ILE A 168 5.85 -5.60 -14.96
N SER A 169 5.51 -4.32 -15.05
CA SER A 169 6.30 -3.33 -15.79
C SER A 169 7.74 -3.20 -15.28
N GLN A 170 8.00 -3.42 -13.98
CA GLN A 170 9.34 -3.36 -13.40
C GLN A 170 10.25 -4.48 -13.92
N PHE A 171 9.68 -5.65 -14.19
CA PHE A 171 10.44 -6.78 -14.75
C PHE A 171 10.62 -6.63 -16.27
N LEU A 172 9.56 -6.22 -16.98
CA LEU A 172 9.63 -6.01 -18.44
C LEU A 172 10.60 -4.89 -18.83
N SER A 173 10.71 -3.84 -18.02
CA SER A 173 11.65 -2.74 -18.23
C SER A 173 13.08 -3.06 -17.78
N GLY A 174 13.31 -4.22 -17.14
CA GLY A 174 14.60 -4.60 -16.58
C GLY A 174 15.04 -3.79 -15.35
N GLN A 175 14.13 -3.02 -14.73
CA GLN A 175 14.42 -2.26 -13.51
C GLN A 175 14.47 -3.15 -12.26
N ALA A 176 13.75 -4.27 -12.26
CA ALA A 176 13.78 -5.29 -11.21
C ALA A 176 14.45 -6.57 -11.70
N ASP A 177 15.30 -7.14 -10.85
CA ASP A 177 15.92 -8.46 -11.07
C ASP A 177 14.94 -9.56 -10.62
N PRO A 178 14.37 -10.38 -11.52
CA PRO A 178 13.36 -11.37 -11.17
C PRO A 178 13.88 -12.46 -10.22
N ASP A 179 15.19 -12.71 -10.17
CA ASP A 179 15.78 -13.75 -9.31
C ASP A 179 16.18 -13.20 -7.92
N ARG A 180 16.04 -11.89 -7.70
CA ARG A 180 16.41 -11.20 -6.45
C ARG A 180 15.35 -10.23 -5.95
N THR A 181 14.16 -10.25 -6.55
CA THR A 181 13.07 -9.34 -6.24
C THR A 181 11.80 -10.12 -5.97
N ALA A 182 11.17 -9.82 -4.84
CA ALA A 182 9.82 -10.24 -4.52
C ALA A 182 8.84 -9.08 -4.68
N VAL A 183 7.57 -9.38 -4.89
CA VAL A 183 6.50 -8.38 -4.94
C VAL A 183 5.56 -8.57 -3.75
N GLY A 184 5.30 -7.50 -2.99
CA GLY A 184 4.43 -7.52 -1.83
C GLY A 184 3.08 -6.92 -2.14
N ILE A 185 2.00 -7.67 -1.95
CA ILE A 185 0.63 -7.20 -2.20
C ILE A 185 -0.27 -7.47 -1.00
N THR A 186 -1.16 -6.54 -0.67
CA THR A 186 -2.10 -6.72 0.44
C THR A 186 -3.25 -7.62 0.06
N GLN A 187 -3.61 -8.55 0.94
CA GLN A 187 -4.75 -9.44 0.79
C GLN A 187 -5.71 -9.25 1.98
N THR A 188 -6.82 -8.58 1.72
CA THR A 188 -7.69 -8.06 2.79
C THR A 188 -8.64 -9.10 3.37
N GLY A 189 -8.93 -10.18 2.63
CA GLY A 189 -9.86 -11.23 3.08
C GLY A 189 -11.30 -10.75 3.25
N GLY A 190 -11.67 -9.68 2.56
CA GLY A 190 -13.01 -9.11 2.60
C GLY A 190 -13.78 -9.37 1.30
N GLN A 191 -14.97 -8.79 1.22
CA GLN A 191 -15.90 -8.88 0.08
C GLN A 191 -15.41 -8.28 -1.25
N CYS A 192 -14.20 -7.71 -1.29
CA CYS A 192 -13.62 -7.11 -2.49
C CYS A 192 -12.72 -8.11 -3.22
N ARG A 193 -12.58 -7.95 -4.55
CA ARG A 193 -11.64 -8.72 -5.39
C ARG A 193 -10.16 -8.54 -4.98
N ALA A 194 -9.83 -7.58 -4.10
CA ALA A 194 -8.50 -7.43 -3.51
C ALA A 194 -7.97 -8.72 -2.87
N SER A 195 -8.85 -9.57 -2.34
CA SER A 195 -8.48 -10.90 -1.83
C SER A 195 -7.84 -11.81 -2.90
N ASN A 196 -8.16 -11.58 -4.18
CA ASN A 196 -7.71 -12.38 -5.32
C ASN A 196 -6.53 -11.74 -6.07
N TYR A 197 -6.06 -10.55 -5.66
CA TYR A 197 -4.99 -9.86 -6.38
C TYR A 197 -3.69 -10.65 -6.38
N ALA A 198 -3.38 -11.40 -5.31
CA ALA A 198 -2.20 -12.25 -5.25
C ALA A 198 -2.22 -13.33 -6.35
N GLY A 199 -3.34 -14.02 -6.53
CA GLY A 199 -3.52 -15.02 -7.59
C GLY A 199 -3.46 -14.41 -8.99
N LEU A 200 -4.14 -13.27 -9.20
CA LEU A 200 -4.08 -12.54 -10.48
C LEU A 200 -2.65 -12.08 -10.81
N LEU A 201 -1.90 -11.61 -9.81
CA LEU A 201 -0.51 -11.21 -9.96
C LEU A 201 0.39 -12.39 -10.31
N ARG A 202 0.25 -13.54 -9.64
CA ARG A 202 1.00 -14.77 -9.99
C ARG A 202 0.76 -15.17 -11.43
N LYS A 203 -0.50 -15.25 -11.85
CA LYS A 203 -0.87 -15.55 -13.23
C LYS A 203 -0.26 -14.53 -14.20
N GLY A 204 -0.38 -13.23 -13.91
CA GLY A 204 0.19 -12.17 -14.74
C GLY A 204 1.71 -12.26 -14.88
N LEU A 205 2.43 -12.60 -13.80
CA LEU A 205 3.88 -12.83 -13.83
C LEU A 205 4.26 -14.05 -14.67
N VAL A 206 3.52 -15.15 -14.57
CA VAL A 206 3.72 -16.35 -15.41
C VAL A 206 3.57 -16.00 -16.89
N ASP A 207 2.48 -15.32 -17.25
CA ASP A 207 2.21 -14.89 -18.63
C ASP A 207 3.25 -13.90 -19.16
N ALA A 208 3.83 -13.08 -18.28
CA ALA A 208 4.91 -12.16 -18.61
C ALA A 208 6.29 -12.85 -18.70
N GLY A 209 6.40 -14.15 -18.39
CA GLY A 209 7.63 -14.91 -18.45
C GLY A 209 8.49 -14.88 -17.18
N TYR A 210 7.90 -14.49 -16.04
CA TYR A 210 8.58 -14.39 -14.74
C TYR A 210 7.95 -15.28 -13.64
N PRO A 211 7.75 -16.60 -13.89
CA PRO A 211 7.09 -17.50 -12.93
C PRO A 211 7.87 -17.69 -11.63
N GLN A 212 9.16 -17.34 -11.61
CA GLN A 212 10.03 -17.49 -10.43
C GLN A 212 9.89 -16.37 -9.41
N VAL A 213 9.28 -15.24 -9.77
CA VAL A 213 9.18 -14.06 -8.89
C VAL A 213 8.27 -14.37 -7.70
N PRO A 214 8.77 -14.28 -6.45
CA PRO A 214 7.96 -14.52 -5.27
C PRO A 214 6.88 -13.45 -5.09
N VAL A 215 5.63 -13.88 -4.87
CA VAL A 215 4.50 -13.01 -4.51
C VAL A 215 4.21 -13.15 -3.01
N ILE A 216 4.41 -12.08 -2.25
CA ILE A 216 4.16 -11.99 -0.82
C ILE A 216 2.76 -11.42 -0.60
N ALA A 217 1.81 -12.26 -0.19
CA ALA A 217 0.44 -11.85 0.11
C ALA A 217 0.28 -11.46 1.58
N LEU A 218 0.20 -10.15 1.86
CA LEU A 218 0.08 -9.59 3.20
C LEU A 218 -1.39 -9.62 3.66
N SER A 219 -1.73 -10.64 4.46
CA SER A 219 -3.06 -10.76 5.07
C SER A 219 -3.02 -10.56 6.59
N ALA A 220 -3.99 -9.79 7.12
CA ALA A 220 -4.22 -9.68 8.57
C ALA A 220 -4.93 -10.91 9.15
N GLN A 221 -5.64 -11.66 8.30
CA GLN A 221 -6.37 -12.89 8.63
C GLN A 221 -5.49 -14.13 8.49
N GLY A 222 -4.28 -14.01 7.91
CA GLY A 222 -3.36 -15.12 7.73
C GLY A 222 -3.78 -16.11 6.63
N ILE A 223 -4.45 -15.61 5.58
CA ILE A 223 -4.93 -16.41 4.44
C ILE A 223 -3.79 -17.17 3.78
N GLU A 224 -2.61 -16.55 3.66
CA GLU A 224 -1.44 -17.17 3.07
C GLU A 224 -0.23 -17.11 4.00
N SER A 225 0.50 -18.22 4.10
CA SER A 225 1.79 -18.26 4.75
C SER A 225 2.87 -17.77 3.79
N ASN A 226 3.67 -16.79 4.21
CA ASN A 226 4.76 -16.24 3.42
C ASN A 226 6.11 -16.57 4.10
N PRO A 227 6.74 -17.71 3.77
CA PRO A 227 8.06 -18.04 4.30
C PRO A 227 9.05 -16.89 4.05
N GLY A 228 9.80 -16.47 5.07
CA GLY A 228 10.78 -15.38 4.96
C GLY A 228 10.22 -13.96 5.15
N PHE A 229 8.90 -13.78 5.29
CA PHE A 229 8.29 -12.51 5.71
C PHE A 229 7.48 -12.69 6.99
N SER A 230 7.81 -11.92 8.04
CA SER A 230 7.09 -11.93 9.31
C SER A 230 6.63 -10.54 9.74
N ILE A 231 5.37 -10.46 10.17
CA ILE A 231 4.80 -9.26 10.77
C ILE A 231 4.97 -9.36 12.28
N THR A 232 5.65 -8.39 12.87
CA THR A 232 5.83 -8.33 14.33
C THR A 232 4.85 -7.34 14.98
N PRO A 233 4.45 -7.52 16.25
CA PRO A 233 3.59 -6.54 16.95
C PRO A 233 4.17 -5.12 16.96
N LYS A 234 5.50 -5.01 16.98
CA LYS A 234 6.22 -3.74 16.89
C LYS A 234 6.06 -3.07 15.53
N MET A 235 6.09 -3.85 14.44
CA MET A 235 5.81 -3.35 13.09
C MET A 235 4.36 -2.86 13.01
N LEU A 236 3.41 -3.65 13.52
CA LEU A 236 2.00 -3.29 13.49
C LEU A 236 1.72 -1.98 14.27
N HIS A 237 2.29 -1.84 15.47
CA HIS A 237 2.19 -0.59 16.23
C HIS A 237 2.76 0.61 15.46
N LYS A 238 3.88 0.43 14.74
CA LYS A 238 4.49 1.47 13.91
C LYS A 238 3.67 1.76 12.65
N ALA A 239 3.04 0.75 12.06
CA ALA A 239 2.11 0.89 10.95
C ALA A 239 0.90 1.74 11.34
N PHE A 240 0.29 1.49 12.50
CA PHE A 240 -0.78 2.36 13.03
C PHE A 240 -0.32 3.80 13.23
N GLN A 241 0.89 4.00 13.78
CA GLN A 241 1.47 5.35 13.89
C GLN A 241 1.66 6.02 12.53
N ALA A 242 2.10 5.28 11.51
CA ALA A 242 2.26 5.79 10.15
C ALA A 242 0.91 6.20 9.53
N VAL A 243 -0.13 5.38 9.71
CA VAL A 243 -1.50 5.71 9.27
C VAL A 243 -1.97 7.01 9.93
N THR A 244 -1.81 7.13 11.25
CA THR A 244 -2.22 8.34 11.98
C THR A 244 -1.48 9.57 11.49
N VAL A 245 -0.15 9.52 11.33
CA VAL A 245 0.63 10.66 10.82
C VAL A 245 0.22 11.01 9.39
N GLY A 246 0.02 9.98 8.54
CA GLY A 246 -0.46 10.17 7.18
C GLY A 246 -1.81 10.88 7.13
N ASN A 247 -2.79 10.45 7.95
CA ASN A 247 -4.09 11.12 8.00
C ASN A 247 -4.03 12.55 8.56
N VAL A 248 -3.13 12.85 9.51
CA VAL A 248 -2.92 14.22 9.99
C VAL A 248 -2.37 15.09 8.86
N LEU A 249 -1.37 14.61 8.13
CA LEU A 249 -0.78 15.34 7.00
C LEU A 249 -1.80 15.56 5.87
N GLU A 250 -2.54 14.53 5.50
CA GLU A 250 -3.60 14.58 4.50
C GLU A 250 -4.66 15.61 4.86
N LYS A 251 -5.22 15.56 6.08
CA LYS A 251 -6.23 16.51 6.52
C LYS A 251 -5.71 17.94 6.60
N ALA A 252 -4.49 18.12 7.11
CA ALA A 252 -3.88 19.44 7.20
C ALA A 252 -3.63 20.03 5.80
N LEU A 253 -3.12 19.23 4.87
CA LEU A 253 -2.89 19.61 3.47
C LEU A 253 -4.20 20.01 2.78
N LEU A 254 -5.20 19.12 2.77
CA LEU A 254 -6.48 19.37 2.11
C LEU A 254 -7.26 20.54 2.72
N ARG A 255 -7.10 20.78 4.03
CA ARG A 255 -7.74 21.92 4.70
C ARG A 255 -7.07 23.25 4.36
N THR A 256 -5.76 23.29 4.22
CA THR A 256 -4.99 24.55 4.10
C THR A 256 -4.75 24.95 2.65
N ARG A 257 -4.40 24.01 1.77
CA ARG A 257 -4.04 24.26 0.38
C ARG A 257 -5.09 25.04 -0.42
N PRO A 258 -6.41 24.76 -0.32
CA PRO A 258 -7.41 25.53 -1.06
C PRO A 258 -7.49 27.01 -0.69
N TYR A 259 -6.89 27.43 0.43
CA TYR A 259 -6.93 28.79 0.96
C TYR A 259 -5.56 29.46 1.01
N GLN A 260 -4.54 28.86 0.39
CA GLN A 260 -3.17 29.39 0.43
C GLN A 260 -3.06 30.76 -0.27
N ILE A 261 -2.22 31.63 0.26
CA ILE A 261 -1.87 32.93 -0.35
C ILE A 261 -0.57 32.79 -1.15
N ASP A 262 0.47 32.24 -0.51
CA ASP A 262 1.84 32.23 -1.03
C ASP A 262 2.20 30.97 -1.85
N GLY A 263 1.27 30.03 -2.03
CA GLY A 263 1.54 28.77 -2.73
C GLY A 263 2.51 27.80 -2.01
N ASN A 264 2.75 28.00 -0.71
CA ASN A 264 3.79 27.31 0.04
C ASN A 264 3.32 26.04 0.79
N VAL A 265 2.03 25.70 0.73
CA VAL A 265 1.47 24.58 1.51
C VAL A 265 2.04 23.23 1.06
N ASP A 266 2.21 23.01 -0.24
CA ASP A 266 2.80 21.76 -0.74
C ASP A 266 4.28 21.61 -0.32
N GLN A 267 5.02 22.71 -0.22
CA GLN A 267 6.39 22.72 0.31
C GLN A 267 6.41 22.38 1.80
N LEU A 268 5.44 22.89 2.56
CA LEU A 268 5.27 22.57 3.97
C LEU A 268 4.93 21.09 4.17
N TYR A 269 4.05 20.54 3.33
CA TYR A 269 3.76 19.11 3.29
C TYR A 269 5.03 18.29 2.99
N GLU A 270 5.79 18.62 1.93
CA GLU A 270 7.01 17.90 1.55
C GLU A 270 8.08 17.94 2.67
N LYS A 271 8.18 19.06 3.39
CA LYS A 271 9.01 19.17 4.61
C LYS A 271 8.57 18.16 5.67
N TRP A 272 7.28 18.10 5.98
CA TRP A 272 6.76 17.24 7.05
C TRP A 272 6.70 15.77 6.67
N ASP A 273 6.44 15.43 5.41
CA ASP A 273 6.56 14.08 4.88
C ASP A 273 8.00 13.57 5.07
N ARG A 274 9.01 14.37 4.70
CA ARG A 274 10.42 14.01 4.90
C ARG A 274 10.76 13.80 6.37
N ILE A 275 10.37 14.74 7.24
CA ILE A 275 10.58 14.64 8.70
C ILE A 275 9.91 13.37 9.26
N SER A 276 8.71 13.06 8.80
CA SER A 276 7.94 11.90 9.26
C SER A 276 8.58 10.59 8.80
N ARG A 277 9.02 10.51 7.54
CA ARG A 277 9.80 9.37 7.03
C ARG A 277 11.07 9.16 7.86
N ASP A 278 11.85 10.22 8.09
CA ASP A 278 13.05 10.16 8.93
C ASP A 278 12.73 9.65 10.34
N TRP A 279 11.63 10.13 10.94
CA TRP A 279 11.18 9.69 12.26
C TRP A 279 10.89 8.18 12.30
N PHE A 280 10.37 7.63 11.21
CA PHE A 280 10.14 6.19 11.01
C PHE A 280 11.37 5.38 10.60
N THR A 281 12.56 5.98 10.41
CA THR A 281 13.80 5.23 10.09
C THR A 281 14.66 4.87 11.32
N GLY A 282 14.49 5.52 12.48
CA GLY A 282 15.12 5.05 13.71
C GLY A 282 15.30 6.06 14.84
N ARG A 283 14.92 5.63 16.06
CA ARG A 283 15.06 6.32 17.37
C ARG A 283 14.27 7.60 17.57
N HIS A 284 13.23 7.84 16.78
CA HIS A 284 12.45 9.07 16.86
C HIS A 284 13.30 10.33 16.65
N PHE A 285 14.50 10.15 16.10
CA PHE A 285 15.43 11.22 15.83
C PHE A 285 15.12 11.75 14.44
N VAL A 286 14.93 13.06 14.36
CA VAL A 286 14.69 13.76 13.11
C VAL A 286 15.97 14.50 12.78
N PRO A 287 16.79 14.04 11.82
CA PRO A 287 18.05 14.69 11.45
C PRO A 287 17.84 16.14 11.05
N ALA A 288 16.78 16.44 10.28
CA ALA A 288 16.42 17.79 9.86
C ALA A 288 16.21 18.76 11.04
N LEU A 289 15.74 18.25 12.18
CA LEU A 289 15.48 19.05 13.38
C LEU A 289 16.56 18.86 14.46
N LYS A 290 17.57 18.01 14.20
CA LYS A 290 18.64 17.62 15.14
C LYS A 290 18.13 17.21 16.54
N LYS A 291 16.91 16.68 16.64
CA LYS A 291 16.25 16.38 17.92
C LYS A 291 15.48 15.07 17.88
N ARG A 292 15.23 14.50 19.06
CA ARG A 292 14.28 13.39 19.24
C ARG A 292 12.88 13.95 19.52
N LEU A 293 11.88 13.41 18.85
CA LEU A 293 10.49 13.80 18.99
C LEU A 293 9.64 12.61 19.43
N GLY A 294 8.95 12.70 20.57
CA GLY A 294 7.90 11.72 20.87
C GLY A 294 6.78 11.78 19.81
N PHE A 295 6.01 10.70 19.67
CA PHE A 295 4.93 10.61 18.67
C PHE A 295 3.92 11.77 18.77
N GLY A 296 3.45 12.08 19.97
CA GLY A 296 2.54 13.22 20.17
C GLY A 296 3.20 14.59 19.91
N ALA A 297 4.52 14.72 20.11
CA ALA A 297 5.24 15.95 19.81
C ALA A 297 5.43 16.14 18.29
N LEU A 298 5.61 15.05 17.54
CA LEU A 298 5.62 15.08 16.08
C LEU A 298 4.27 15.59 15.55
N ILE A 299 3.16 15.00 15.99
CA ILE A 299 1.81 15.40 15.57
C ILE A 299 1.54 16.87 15.91
N ARG A 300 1.81 17.29 17.16
CA ARG A 300 1.61 18.69 17.56
C ARG A 300 2.44 19.67 16.74
N ALA A 301 3.66 19.29 16.36
CA ALA A 301 4.50 20.15 15.56
C ALA A 301 4.01 20.26 14.11
N ILE A 302 3.50 19.17 13.52
CA ILE A 302 2.83 19.22 12.21
C ILE A 302 1.65 20.18 12.27
N VAL A 303 0.73 19.96 13.22
CA VAL A 303 -0.47 20.79 13.37
C VAL A 303 -0.12 22.27 13.58
N ALA A 304 0.83 22.57 14.48
CA ALA A 304 1.24 23.94 14.76
C ALA A 304 1.84 24.66 13.53
N ASP A 305 2.63 23.97 12.71
CA ASP A 305 3.19 24.54 11.49
C ASP A 305 2.09 24.83 10.44
N PHE A 306 1.09 23.95 10.30
CA PHE A 306 -0.03 24.17 9.39
C PHE A 306 -1.02 25.24 9.90
N ASP A 307 -1.24 25.32 11.21
CA ASP A 307 -2.08 26.36 11.84
C ASP A 307 -1.46 27.77 11.70
N ALA A 308 -0.13 27.85 11.55
CA ALA A 308 0.60 29.10 11.35
C ALA A 308 0.61 29.58 9.89
N VAL A 309 0.09 28.81 8.94
CA VAL A 309 -0.01 29.23 7.54
C VAL A 309 -1.03 30.36 7.43
N GLU A 310 -0.62 31.47 6.82
CA GLU A 310 -1.53 32.57 6.54
C GLU A 310 -2.47 32.19 5.39
N LEU A 311 -3.78 32.16 5.69
CA LEU A 311 -4.82 31.76 4.75
C LEU A 311 -5.64 32.96 4.28
N GLN A 312 -6.17 32.84 3.06
CA GLN A 312 -7.14 33.78 2.52
C GLN A 312 -8.33 33.93 3.48
N GLN A 313 -8.67 35.17 3.82
CA GLN A 313 -9.81 35.50 4.67
C GLN A 313 -11.11 35.54 3.87
N ILE A 314 -11.52 34.36 3.38
CA ILE A 314 -12.74 34.17 2.60
C ILE A 314 -13.69 33.21 3.33
N PRO A 315 -15.01 33.23 3.01
CA PRO A 315 -15.92 32.19 3.47
C PRO A 315 -15.41 30.80 3.11
N ARG A 316 -15.73 29.81 3.94
CA ARG A 316 -15.32 28.43 3.70
C ARG A 316 -15.88 27.95 2.35
N LYS A 317 -15.01 27.39 1.52
CA LYS A 317 -15.36 26.83 0.21
C LYS A 317 -16.31 25.63 0.38
N PRO A 318 -17.17 25.34 -0.62
CA PRO A 318 -17.96 24.12 -0.63
C PRO A 318 -17.06 22.89 -0.44
N ARG A 319 -17.50 21.94 0.39
CA ARG A 319 -16.74 20.72 0.69
C ARG A 319 -17.27 19.58 -0.16
N VAL A 320 -16.38 18.91 -0.88
CA VAL A 320 -16.71 17.77 -1.73
C VAL A 320 -16.04 16.53 -1.17
N GLY A 321 -16.86 15.56 -0.74
CA GLY A 321 -16.37 14.28 -0.26
C GLY A 321 -16.01 13.36 -1.42
N LEU A 322 -14.78 12.87 -1.46
CA LEU A 322 -14.36 11.81 -2.40
C LEU A 322 -14.42 10.47 -1.67
N VAL A 323 -15.37 9.61 -2.06
CA VAL A 323 -15.63 8.31 -1.43
C VAL A 323 -15.62 7.22 -2.48
N GLY A 324 -14.96 6.11 -2.21
CA GLY A 324 -14.91 4.98 -3.12
C GLY A 324 -13.91 3.92 -2.70
N GLU A 325 -13.39 3.20 -3.69
CA GLU A 325 -12.30 2.25 -3.53
C GLU A 325 -10.99 2.98 -3.14
N ILE A 326 -10.05 2.30 -2.46
CA ILE A 326 -8.83 2.91 -1.93
C ILE A 326 -8.00 3.63 -3.02
N LEU A 327 -7.82 3.05 -4.20
CA LEU A 327 -7.08 3.71 -5.29
C LEU A 327 -7.86 4.89 -5.85
N VAL A 328 -9.18 4.74 -6.04
CA VAL A 328 -10.06 5.83 -6.51
C VAL A 328 -10.03 7.01 -5.53
N GLN A 329 -9.88 6.73 -4.24
CA GLN A 329 -9.88 7.75 -3.21
C GLN A 329 -8.52 8.43 -3.04
N PHE A 330 -7.44 7.67 -2.96
CA PHE A 330 -6.14 8.19 -2.53
C PHE A 330 -5.10 8.28 -3.64
N HIS A 331 -5.23 7.52 -4.73
CA HIS A 331 -4.17 7.41 -5.74
C HIS A 331 -4.44 8.34 -6.94
N PRO A 332 -3.65 9.42 -7.12
CA PRO A 332 -3.89 10.41 -8.16
C PRO A 332 -3.90 9.81 -9.58
N ASP A 333 -2.91 8.96 -9.88
CA ASP A 333 -2.80 8.33 -11.20
C ASP A 333 -3.93 7.32 -11.50
N ALA A 334 -4.59 6.78 -10.46
CA ALA A 334 -5.68 5.83 -10.64
C ALA A 334 -7.07 6.50 -10.64
N ASN A 335 -7.15 7.77 -10.23
CA ASN A 335 -8.41 8.49 -10.08
C ASN A 335 -8.49 9.76 -10.94
N ASN A 336 -7.59 9.90 -11.91
CA ASN A 336 -7.48 11.06 -12.79
C ASN A 336 -7.33 12.38 -12.01
N HIS A 337 -6.51 12.36 -10.95
CA HIS A 337 -6.24 13.52 -10.10
C HIS A 337 -7.51 14.18 -9.52
N ALA A 338 -8.50 13.39 -9.11
CA ALA A 338 -9.81 13.88 -8.67
C ALA A 338 -9.75 15.01 -7.62
N VAL A 339 -8.81 14.95 -6.68
CA VAL A 339 -8.59 16.00 -5.67
C VAL A 339 -8.19 17.33 -6.31
N ALA A 340 -7.27 17.31 -7.28
CA ALA A 340 -6.83 18.52 -7.96
C ALA A 340 -7.97 19.14 -8.76
N THR A 341 -8.80 18.32 -9.42
CA THR A 341 -10.00 18.77 -10.12
C THR A 341 -10.98 19.46 -9.17
N ILE A 342 -11.28 18.86 -8.01
CA ILE A 342 -12.16 19.47 -6.99
C ILE A 342 -11.62 20.84 -6.55
N GLU A 343 -10.32 20.94 -6.29
CA GLU A 343 -9.70 22.19 -5.84
C GLU A 343 -9.68 23.27 -6.94
N ALA A 344 -9.45 22.86 -8.20
CA ALA A 344 -9.49 23.74 -9.37
C ALA A 344 -10.87 24.34 -9.60
N GLU A 345 -11.94 23.59 -9.32
CA GLU A 345 -13.33 24.05 -9.33
C GLU A 345 -13.70 24.92 -8.11
N GLY A 346 -12.70 25.32 -7.30
CA GLY A 346 -12.90 26.23 -6.18
C GLY A 346 -13.49 25.59 -4.92
N CYS A 347 -13.41 24.25 -4.80
CA CYS A 347 -13.93 23.50 -3.66
C CYS A 347 -12.81 23.04 -2.70
N GLU A 348 -13.21 22.58 -1.52
CA GLU A 348 -12.36 21.89 -0.53
C GLU A 348 -12.61 20.39 -0.64
N ALA A 349 -11.60 19.61 -1.04
CA ALA A 349 -11.70 18.16 -1.09
C ALA A 349 -11.64 17.55 0.32
N GLU A 350 -12.53 16.62 0.62
CA GLU A 350 -12.53 15.84 1.87
C GLU A 350 -12.43 14.36 1.55
N LEU A 351 -11.41 13.69 2.09
CA LEU A 351 -11.22 12.25 1.97
C LEU A 351 -11.50 11.58 3.33
N PRO A 352 -12.22 10.44 3.36
CA PRO A 352 -12.23 9.55 4.50
C PRO A 352 -10.82 9.17 4.96
N SER A 353 -10.60 9.08 6.26
CA SER A 353 -9.29 8.67 6.78
C SER A 353 -8.98 7.22 6.42
N LEU A 354 -7.78 6.91 5.91
CA LEU A 354 -7.30 5.53 5.82
C LEU A 354 -7.41 4.74 7.15
N ALA A 355 -7.28 5.39 8.31
CA ALA A 355 -7.56 4.76 9.61
C ALA A 355 -8.98 4.16 9.71
N GLN A 356 -9.97 4.78 9.08
CA GLN A 356 -11.36 4.30 9.07
C GLN A 356 -11.48 2.94 8.40
N PHE A 357 -10.68 2.67 7.36
CA PHE A 357 -10.61 1.35 6.72
C PHE A 357 -10.25 0.26 7.74
N PHE A 358 -9.27 0.52 8.62
CA PHE A 358 -8.89 -0.43 9.67
C PHE A 358 -9.89 -0.50 10.83
N HIS A 359 -10.62 0.58 11.10
CA HIS A 359 -11.66 0.61 12.12
C HIS A 359 -12.95 -0.09 11.71
N MET A 360 -13.17 -0.35 10.41
CA MET A 360 -14.40 -0.99 9.93
C MET A 360 -14.65 -2.34 10.60
N SER A 361 -13.62 -3.15 10.86
CA SER A 361 -13.77 -4.42 11.57
C SER A 361 -14.33 -4.26 12.99
N LEU A 362 -13.98 -3.17 13.68
CA LEU A 362 -14.51 -2.87 15.02
C LEU A 362 -16.00 -2.48 14.94
N ILE A 363 -16.35 -1.64 13.96
CA ILE A 363 -17.73 -1.21 13.74
C ILE A 363 -18.59 -2.41 13.31
N ASN A 364 -18.10 -3.25 12.41
CA ASN A 364 -18.79 -4.47 11.98
C ASN A 364 -18.97 -5.45 13.14
N SER A 365 -17.98 -5.57 14.03
CA SER A 365 -18.12 -6.41 15.23
C SER A 365 -19.22 -5.90 16.14
N HIS A 366 -19.29 -4.59 16.36
CA HIS A 366 -20.37 -3.97 17.13
C HIS A 366 -21.74 -4.14 16.46
N PHE A 367 -21.83 -3.95 15.15
CA PHE A 367 -23.06 -4.17 14.38
C PHE A 367 -23.52 -5.63 14.45
N LYS A 368 -22.60 -6.59 14.31
CA LYS A 368 -22.91 -8.03 14.44
C LYS A 368 -23.43 -8.37 15.84
N GLU A 369 -22.87 -7.76 16.88
CA GLU A 369 -23.33 -7.98 18.25
C GLU A 369 -24.71 -7.38 18.51
N THR A 370 -24.95 -6.13 18.07
CA THR A 370 -26.17 -5.38 18.38
C THR A 370 -27.36 -5.69 17.48
N ILE A 371 -27.13 -5.96 16.18
CA ILE A 371 -28.19 -6.10 15.17
C ILE A 371 -28.39 -7.56 14.75
N VAL A 372 -27.29 -8.25 14.43
CA VAL A 372 -27.36 -9.63 13.91
C VAL A 372 -27.47 -10.66 15.05
N GLY A 373 -27.06 -10.27 16.27
CA GLY A 373 -26.89 -11.17 17.41
C GLY A 373 -25.59 -11.97 17.26
N SER A 374 -24.65 -11.81 18.21
CA SER A 374 -23.39 -12.55 18.11
C SER A 374 -23.61 -14.04 18.40
N MET A 375 -23.46 -14.90 17.39
CA MET A 375 -23.26 -16.32 17.66
C MET A 375 -21.90 -16.50 18.35
N THR A 376 -21.92 -16.92 19.60
CA THR A 376 -20.71 -17.34 20.30
C THR A 376 -20.05 -18.50 19.56
N THR A 377 -18.73 -18.72 19.74
CA THR A 377 -17.99 -19.82 19.10
C THR A 377 -18.63 -21.20 19.32
N ASN A 378 -19.42 -21.37 20.39
CA ASN A 378 -20.18 -22.58 20.68
C ASN A 378 -21.46 -22.75 19.83
N GLN A 379 -22.05 -21.67 19.33
CA GLN A 379 -23.23 -21.71 18.46
C GLN A 379 -22.89 -21.99 16.99
N ARG A 380 -21.63 -21.80 16.56
CA ARG A 380 -21.16 -22.13 15.20
C ARG A 380 -20.86 -23.61 14.96
N ARG A 381 -20.99 -24.46 15.99
CA ARG A 381 -20.67 -25.91 15.95
C ARG A 381 -21.91 -26.81 16.02
N LEU A 382 -23.10 -26.22 16.08
CA LEU A 382 -24.38 -26.91 15.89
C LEU A 382 -24.80 -26.75 14.43
#